data_AF-A0A068VWF4-F1
#
_entry.id   AF-A0A068VWF4-F1
#
_cell.length_a   1.000
_cell.length_b   1.000
_cell.length_c   1.000
_cell.angle_alpha   90.00
_cell.angle_beta   90.00
_cell.angle_gamma   90.00
#
_symmetry.space_group_name_H-M   'P 1'
#
loop_
_entity.id
_entity.type
_entity.pdbx_description
1 polymer ?
#
loop_
_entity_poly.entity_id
_entity_poly.type
_entity_poly.pdbx_seq_one_letter_code
_entity_poly.pdbx_strand_id
1 'polypeptide(L)'
;MLVIATASAVIGLQRVAISPLGVVRRTAAPGLKKARLIVPLVIVVGWAVAGQLISDTGFVVVVGSIVLALAALLAGVDFVGPLLVQWLGNAMASRANSAASLIAGRRIADAPKATWRAVGALSMASFLASFTAMLPLFGNGSDSDQDMVVLLGDMRQGVLLTLSIAFLLTAVSSGLNQAAKILDRIGDARTLSVAGAPRGLLTAIRRREVLVPVVVATVMPALAGLAFQFPFTGPLITQRPDMLITLLATLVAGIGLVFAVQECCSPLQTRLLREQQRSTD
;
A
#
# COMPACT_ATOMS: atom_id res chain seq x y z
N MET A 1 17.40 -20.09 4.71
CA MET A 1 17.77 -18.74 4.20
C MET A 1 18.97 -18.79 3.25
N LEU A 2 20.09 -19.42 3.63
CA LEU A 2 21.31 -19.51 2.79
C LEU A 2 21.07 -20.19 1.43
N VAL A 3 20.32 -21.30 1.40
CA VAL A 3 19.97 -22.03 0.17
C VAL A 3 19.11 -21.18 -0.78
N ILE A 4 18.19 -20.39 -0.24
CA ILE A 4 17.31 -19.51 -1.02
C ILE A 4 18.10 -18.32 -1.59
N ALA A 5 19.05 -17.80 -0.81
CA ALA A 5 19.94 -16.72 -1.22
C ALA A 5 20.91 -17.17 -2.34
N THR A 6 21.55 -18.33 -2.20
CA THR A 6 22.46 -18.86 -3.22
C THR A 6 21.71 -19.25 -4.50
N ALA A 7 20.55 -19.89 -4.39
CA ALA A 7 19.71 -20.18 -5.55
C ALA A 7 19.27 -18.90 -6.29
N SER A 8 18.87 -17.86 -5.55
CA SER A 8 18.48 -16.57 -6.16
C SER A 8 19.66 -15.87 -6.84
N ALA A 9 20.86 -15.94 -6.25
CA ALA A 9 22.08 -15.38 -6.84
C ALA A 9 22.46 -16.10 -8.14
N VAL A 10 22.41 -17.44 -8.14
CA VAL A 10 22.72 -18.26 -9.33
C VAL A 10 21.72 -18.00 -10.47
N ILE A 11 20.41 -17.98 -10.16
CA ILE A 11 19.37 -17.70 -11.16
C ILE A 11 19.49 -16.26 -11.70
N GLY A 12 19.84 -15.30 -10.84
CA GLY A 12 20.09 -13.91 -11.23
C GLY A 12 21.27 -13.77 -12.20
N LEU A 13 22.38 -14.44 -11.92
CA LEU A 13 23.59 -14.43 -12.76
C LEU A 13 23.38 -15.18 -14.08
N GLN A 14 22.66 -16.30 -14.08
CA GLN A 14 22.36 -17.06 -15.31
C GLN A 14 21.51 -16.26 -16.31
N ARG A 15 20.59 -15.39 -15.85
CA ARG A 15 19.79 -14.52 -16.73
C ARG A 15 20.61 -13.45 -17.44
N VAL A 16 21.73 -13.02 -16.86
CA VAL A 16 22.64 -12.03 -17.45
C VAL A 16 23.55 -12.67 -18.50
N ALA A 17 23.95 -13.92 -18.30
CA ALA A 17 24.84 -14.63 -19.23
C ALA A 17 24.15 -15.06 -20.55
N ILE A 18 22.83 -15.29 -20.54
CA ILE A 18 22.12 -15.90 -21.69
C ILE A 18 21.61 -14.87 -22.72
N SER A 19 21.62 -13.56 -22.42
CA SER A 19 21.15 -12.56 -23.38
C SER A 19 22.03 -11.31 -23.45
N PRO A 20 23.13 -11.35 -24.22
CA PRO A 20 23.90 -10.14 -24.54
C PRO A 20 23.12 -9.15 -25.45
N LEU A 21 21.87 -9.47 -25.82
CA LEU A 21 20.97 -8.65 -26.65
C LEU A 21 19.75 -8.10 -25.89
N GLY A 22 19.60 -8.42 -24.60
CA GLY A 22 18.48 -7.96 -23.76
C GLY A 22 18.42 -6.44 -23.52
N VAL A 23 19.46 -5.71 -23.95
CA VAL A 23 19.57 -4.25 -23.85
C VAL A 23 18.71 -3.51 -24.90
N VAL A 24 18.42 -4.12 -26.05
CA VAL A 24 17.74 -3.41 -27.17
C VAL A 24 16.22 -3.57 -27.14
N ARG A 25 15.70 -4.62 -26.51
CA ARG A 25 14.25 -4.80 -26.33
C ARG A 25 13.90 -4.81 -24.85
N ARG A 26 13.64 -3.61 -24.30
CA ARG A 26 12.75 -3.46 -23.14
C ARG A 26 11.35 -3.89 -23.57
N THR A 27 11.11 -5.19 -23.69
CA THR A 27 9.77 -5.72 -23.92
C THR A 27 8.92 -5.36 -22.72
N ALA A 28 7.87 -4.56 -22.94
CA ALA A 28 6.87 -4.25 -21.94
C ALA A 28 6.38 -5.54 -21.30
N ALA A 29 6.40 -5.61 -19.97
CA ALA A 29 5.95 -6.79 -19.26
C ALA A 29 4.49 -7.11 -19.68
N PRO A 30 4.15 -8.37 -19.99
CA PRO A 30 2.80 -8.72 -20.43
C PRO A 30 1.76 -8.25 -19.41
N GLY A 31 0.71 -7.60 -19.91
CA GLY A 31 -0.36 -7.03 -19.09
C GLY A 31 -0.96 -8.07 -18.14
N LEU A 32 -1.13 -7.73 -16.87
CA LEU A 32 -1.77 -8.60 -15.91
C LEU A 32 -3.23 -8.81 -16.33
N LYS A 33 -3.64 -10.08 -16.41
CA LYS A 33 -5.00 -10.45 -16.85
C LYS A 33 -6.03 -9.86 -15.88
N LYS A 34 -6.98 -9.07 -16.40
CA LYS A 34 -8.10 -8.46 -15.65
C LYS A 34 -8.89 -9.45 -14.79
N ALA A 35 -8.87 -10.73 -15.17
CA ALA A 35 -9.45 -11.85 -14.42
C ALA A 35 -8.94 -11.95 -12.96
N ARG A 36 -7.79 -11.37 -12.60
CA ARG A 36 -7.32 -11.36 -11.20
C ARG A 36 -8.18 -10.51 -10.25
N LEU A 37 -9.06 -9.64 -10.77
CA LEU A 37 -10.00 -8.87 -9.95
C LEU A 37 -11.18 -9.72 -9.46
N ILE A 38 -11.47 -10.84 -10.12
CA ILE A 38 -12.61 -11.71 -9.75
C ILE A 38 -12.32 -12.44 -8.43
N VAL A 39 -11.10 -12.93 -8.25
CA VAL A 39 -10.67 -13.68 -7.06
C VAL A 39 -10.91 -12.92 -5.74
N PRO A 40 -10.41 -11.70 -5.52
CA PRO A 40 -10.68 -10.97 -4.27
C PRO A 40 -12.16 -10.65 -4.08
N LEU A 41 -12.90 -10.38 -5.16
CA LEU A 41 -14.32 -10.07 -5.10
C LEU A 41 -15.09 -11.29 -4.61
N VAL A 42 -14.77 -12.47 -5.13
CA VAL A 42 -15.34 -13.73 -4.66
C VAL A 42 -14.99 -13.99 -3.19
N ILE A 43 -13.77 -13.68 -2.75
CA ILE A 43 -13.38 -13.83 -1.33
C ILE A 43 -14.19 -12.86 -0.45
N VAL A 44 -14.31 -11.59 -0.82
CA VAL A 44 -15.05 -10.57 -0.05
C VAL A 44 -16.55 -10.91 0.00
N VAL A 45 -17.15 -11.24 -1.14
CA VAL A 45 -18.57 -11.61 -1.22
C VAL A 45 -18.83 -12.93 -0.49
N GLY A 46 -17.97 -13.92 -0.69
CA GLY A 46 -18.05 -15.20 0.02
C GLY A 46 -17.96 -15.03 1.53
N TRP A 47 -17.06 -14.15 2.01
CA TRP A 47 -16.98 -13.78 3.43
C TRP A 47 -18.24 -13.07 3.91
N ALA A 48 -18.75 -12.10 3.15
CA ALA A 48 -19.94 -11.35 3.53
C ALA A 48 -21.17 -12.25 3.69
N VAL A 49 -21.32 -13.24 2.79
CA VAL A 49 -22.40 -14.24 2.85
C VAL A 49 -22.15 -15.23 3.98
N ALA A 50 -20.95 -15.81 4.07
CA ALA A 50 -20.58 -16.77 5.11
C ALA A 50 -20.76 -16.15 6.51
N GLY A 51 -20.39 -14.88 6.69
CA GLY A 51 -20.54 -14.14 7.94
C GLY A 51 -21.97 -14.12 8.49
N GLN A 52 -22.98 -14.16 7.61
CA GLN A 52 -24.39 -14.17 8.02
C GLN A 52 -24.88 -15.55 8.50
N LEU A 53 -24.17 -16.62 8.15
CA LEU A 53 -24.51 -18.00 8.49
C LEU A 53 -23.84 -18.49 9.78
N ILE A 54 -22.98 -17.65 10.39
CA ILE A 54 -22.14 -18.04 11.53
C ILE A 54 -22.87 -17.99 12.88
N SER A 55 -24.08 -17.42 12.95
CA SER A 55 -24.78 -17.09 14.19
C SER A 55 -25.02 -18.25 15.19
N ASP A 56 -25.01 -19.51 14.73
CA ASP A 56 -25.23 -20.71 15.56
C ASP A 56 -24.03 -21.67 15.65
N THR A 57 -22.82 -21.21 15.29
CA THR A 57 -21.64 -22.09 15.22
C THR A 57 -20.76 -22.00 16.48
N GLY A 58 -20.11 -23.11 16.87
CA GLY A 58 -19.20 -23.13 18.03
C GLY A 58 -18.02 -22.16 17.90
N PHE A 59 -17.57 -21.60 19.03
CA PHE A 59 -16.53 -20.55 19.13
C PHE A 59 -15.28 -20.80 18.28
N VAL A 60 -14.76 -22.03 18.28
CA VAL A 60 -13.55 -22.40 17.52
C VAL A 60 -13.75 -22.22 16.00
N VAL A 61 -14.93 -22.54 15.48
CA VAL A 61 -15.24 -22.40 14.05
C VAL A 61 -15.36 -20.93 13.68
N VAL A 62 -16.00 -20.11 14.54
CA VAL A 62 -16.11 -18.66 14.34
C VAL A 62 -14.72 -18.04 14.25
N VAL A 63 -13.88 -18.25 15.27
CA VAL A 63 -12.52 -17.68 15.30
C VAL A 63 -11.67 -18.21 14.13
N GLY A 64 -11.74 -19.50 13.84
CA GLY A 64 -11.03 -20.11 12.71
C GLY A 64 -11.42 -19.50 11.37
N SER A 65 -12.72 -19.26 11.16
CA SER A 65 -13.24 -18.64 9.93
C SER A 65 -12.77 -17.19 9.76
N ILE A 66 -12.74 -16.40 10.86
CA ILE A 66 -12.23 -15.03 10.88
C ILE A 66 -10.75 -14.99 10.49
N VAL A 67 -9.93 -15.85 11.12
CA VAL A 67 -8.49 -15.92 10.82
C VAL A 67 -8.24 -16.33 9.37
N LEU A 68 -8.98 -17.32 8.88
CA LEU A 68 -8.86 -17.78 7.50
C LEU A 68 -9.26 -16.70 6.49
N ALA A 69 -10.37 -16.02 6.74
CA ALA A 69 -10.87 -14.96 5.87
C ALA A 69 -9.95 -13.73 5.88
N LEU A 70 -9.41 -13.37 7.05
CA LEU A 70 -8.40 -12.33 7.18
C LEU A 70 -7.17 -12.65 6.32
N ALA A 71 -6.62 -13.86 6.44
CA ALA A 71 -5.48 -14.31 5.65
C ALA A 71 -5.79 -14.31 4.15
N ALA A 72 -6.98 -14.79 3.75
CA ALA A 72 -7.43 -14.78 2.37
C ALA A 72 -7.56 -13.37 1.80
N LEU A 73 -8.06 -12.41 2.59
CA LEU A 73 -8.18 -11.01 2.17
C LEU A 73 -6.81 -10.36 2.00
N LEU A 74 -5.89 -10.56 2.93
CA LEU A 74 -4.52 -10.04 2.83
C LEU A 74 -3.80 -10.57 1.60
N ALA A 75 -3.92 -11.88 1.34
CA ALA A 75 -3.42 -12.49 0.12
C ALA A 75 -4.10 -11.91 -1.14
N GLY A 76 -5.40 -11.64 -1.08
CA GLY A 76 -6.17 -11.00 -2.14
C GLY A 76 -5.68 -9.58 -2.45
N VAL A 77 -5.40 -8.78 -1.42
CA VAL A 77 -4.85 -7.42 -1.54
C VAL A 77 -3.53 -7.44 -2.30
N ASP A 78 -2.60 -8.32 -1.94
CA ASP A 78 -1.30 -8.44 -2.62
C ASP A 78 -1.39 -9.03 -4.03
N PHE A 79 -2.37 -9.92 -4.26
CA PHE A 79 -2.62 -10.47 -5.58
C PHE A 79 -3.15 -9.43 -6.58
N VAL A 80 -3.93 -8.47 -6.06
CA VAL A 80 -4.68 -7.47 -6.85
C VAL A 80 -3.95 -6.14 -6.95
N GLY A 81 -3.17 -5.79 -5.94
CA GLY A 81 -2.43 -4.53 -5.85
C GLY A 81 -1.67 -4.18 -7.13
N PRO A 82 -0.81 -5.06 -7.68
CA PRO A 82 -0.11 -4.81 -8.94
C PRO A 82 -1.06 -4.61 -10.13
N LEU A 83 -2.20 -5.29 -10.16
CA LEU A 83 -3.17 -5.13 -11.25
C LEU A 83 -3.86 -3.77 -11.20
N LEU A 84 -4.24 -3.31 -10.00
CA LEU A 84 -4.80 -1.97 -9.83
C LEU A 84 -3.79 -0.89 -10.14
N VAL A 85 -2.53 -1.03 -9.71
CA VAL A 85 -1.45 -0.11 -10.07
C VAL A 85 -1.27 -0.04 -11.60
N GLN A 86 -1.28 -1.19 -12.27
CA GLN A 86 -1.19 -1.23 -13.74
C GLN A 86 -2.40 -0.55 -14.41
N TRP A 87 -3.61 -0.84 -13.91
CA TRP A 87 -4.83 -0.26 -14.45
C TRP A 87 -4.88 1.25 -14.26
N LEU A 88 -4.53 1.76 -13.07
CA LEU A 88 -4.46 3.18 -12.79
C LEU A 88 -3.36 3.88 -13.61
N GLY A 89 -2.20 3.23 -13.80
CA GLY A 89 -1.13 3.73 -14.67
C GLY A 89 -1.58 3.86 -16.12
N ASN A 90 -2.27 2.84 -16.65
CA ASN A 90 -2.85 2.87 -17.99
C ASN A 90 -3.97 3.91 -18.14
N ALA A 91 -4.85 4.05 -17.14
CA ALA A 91 -5.89 5.05 -17.14
C ALA A 91 -5.32 6.48 -17.06
N MET A 92 -4.29 6.69 -16.25
CA MET A 92 -3.59 7.98 -16.17
C MET A 92 -2.86 8.30 -17.48
N ALA A 93 -2.32 7.30 -18.17
CA ALA A 93 -1.67 7.48 -19.46
C ALA A 93 -2.68 7.76 -20.58
N SER A 94 -3.83 7.08 -20.60
CA SER A 94 -4.86 7.29 -21.63
C SER A 94 -5.62 8.60 -21.46
N ARG A 95 -5.72 9.11 -20.23
CA ARG A 95 -6.43 10.34 -19.88
C ARG A 95 -5.49 11.53 -19.62
N ALA A 96 -4.24 11.41 -20.09
CA ALA A 96 -3.18 12.38 -19.86
C ALA A 96 -3.38 13.65 -20.70
N ASN A 97 -3.69 14.77 -20.04
CA ASN A 97 -3.70 16.10 -20.66
C ASN A 97 -2.34 16.83 -20.54
N SER A 98 -1.30 16.16 -20.02
CA SER A 98 0.04 16.72 -19.90
C SER A 98 1.13 15.66 -20.11
N ALA A 99 2.30 16.09 -20.62
CA ALA A 99 3.46 15.22 -20.83
C ALA A 99 3.89 14.53 -19.54
N ALA A 100 3.84 15.23 -18.40
CA ALA A 100 4.15 14.65 -17.10
C ALA A 100 3.23 13.47 -16.74
N SER A 101 1.93 13.59 -17.03
CA SER A 101 0.94 12.54 -16.76
C SER A 101 1.16 11.32 -17.63
N LEU A 102 1.43 11.55 -18.92
CA LEU A 102 1.64 10.48 -19.89
C LEU A 102 2.88 9.66 -19.55
N ILE A 103 3.99 10.36 -19.26
CA ILE A 103 5.28 9.72 -18.91
C ILE A 103 5.16 8.96 -17.59
N ALA A 104 4.60 9.58 -16.55
CA ALA A 104 4.41 8.92 -15.26
C ALA A 104 3.48 7.70 -15.37
N GLY A 105 2.39 7.80 -16.16
CA GLY A 105 1.42 6.73 -16.33
C GLY A 105 2.01 5.51 -17.01
N ARG A 106 2.77 5.72 -18.10
CA ARG A 106 3.49 4.63 -18.77
C ARG A 106 4.53 3.98 -17.86
N ARG A 107 5.35 4.76 -17.16
CA ARG A 107 6.36 4.22 -16.23
C ARG A 107 5.77 3.33 -15.14
N ILE A 108 4.63 3.72 -14.57
CA ILE A 108 3.91 2.91 -13.57
C ILE A 108 3.37 1.62 -14.22
N ALA A 109 2.76 1.73 -15.41
CA ALA A 109 2.14 0.61 -16.11
C ALA A 109 3.15 -0.40 -16.67
N ASP A 110 4.38 0.04 -16.98
CA ASP A 110 5.48 -0.79 -17.49
C ASP A 110 6.06 -1.71 -16.39
N ALA A 111 6.04 -1.27 -15.12
CA ALA A 111 6.60 -2.02 -13.98
C ALA A 111 5.67 -2.04 -12.74
N PRO A 112 4.46 -2.63 -12.84
CA PRO A 112 3.45 -2.53 -11.80
C PRO A 112 3.81 -3.29 -10.53
N LYS A 113 4.43 -4.47 -10.65
CA LYS A 113 4.86 -5.28 -9.47
C LYS A 113 5.94 -4.59 -8.66
N ALA A 114 6.93 -3.99 -9.33
CA ALA A 114 7.99 -3.25 -8.66
C ALA A 114 7.43 -2.01 -7.95
N THR A 115 6.47 -1.34 -8.60
CA THR A 115 5.76 -0.21 -8.03
C THR A 115 4.94 -0.61 -6.80
N TRP A 116 4.17 -1.70 -6.86
CA TRP A 116 3.42 -2.24 -5.70
C TRP A 116 4.35 -2.62 -4.54
N ARG A 117 5.43 -3.36 -4.81
CA ARG A 117 6.39 -3.77 -3.77
C ARG A 117 6.98 -2.60 -3.00
N ALA A 118 7.10 -1.43 -3.63
CA ALA A 118 7.61 -0.24 -2.95
C ALA A 118 6.63 0.37 -1.94
N VAL A 119 5.32 0.09 -2.09
CA VAL A 119 4.24 0.62 -1.25
C VAL A 119 3.48 -0.48 -0.49
N GLY A 120 3.88 -1.74 -0.59
CA GLY A 120 3.16 -2.88 0.02
C GLY A 120 3.09 -2.85 1.54
N ALA A 121 4.10 -2.28 2.22
CA ALA A 121 4.02 -2.05 3.67
C ALA A 121 2.88 -1.08 4.02
N LEU A 122 2.67 -0.05 3.19
CA LEU A 122 1.61 0.94 3.37
C LEU A 122 0.22 0.33 3.20
N SER A 123 0.07 -0.67 2.33
CA SER A 123 -1.20 -1.39 2.20
C SER A 123 -1.57 -2.18 3.43
N MET A 124 -0.59 -2.84 4.06
CA MET A 124 -0.86 -3.58 5.29
C MET A 124 -1.26 -2.64 6.43
N ALA A 125 -0.57 -1.51 6.59
CA ALA A 125 -0.92 -0.51 7.59
C ALA A 125 -2.31 0.11 7.34
N SER A 126 -2.65 0.40 6.09
CA SER A 126 -3.96 0.97 5.72
C SER A 126 -5.11 -0.04 5.92
N PHE A 127 -4.85 -1.33 5.67
CA PHE A 127 -5.78 -2.39 5.98
C PHE A 127 -6.01 -2.51 7.49
N LEU A 128 -4.93 -2.54 8.27
CA LEU A 128 -5.01 -2.58 9.73
C LEU A 128 -5.76 -1.35 10.27
N ALA A 129 -5.48 -0.16 9.73
CA ALA A 129 -6.15 1.07 10.11
C ALA A 129 -7.66 1.02 9.88
N SER A 130 -8.15 0.20 8.96
CA SER A 130 -9.60 0.04 8.79
C SER A 130 -10.30 -0.46 10.06
N PHE A 131 -9.61 -1.22 10.91
CA PHE A 131 -10.18 -1.78 12.15
C PHE A 131 -10.44 -0.69 13.20
N THR A 132 -9.92 0.53 13.03
CA THR A 132 -10.23 1.64 13.92
C THR A 132 -11.70 2.06 13.84
N ALA A 133 -12.36 1.78 12.71
CA ALA A 133 -13.79 2.00 12.53
C ALA A 133 -14.63 1.27 13.60
N MET A 134 -14.10 0.17 14.15
CA MET A 134 -14.77 -0.64 15.18
C MET A 134 -14.56 -0.09 16.60
N LEU A 135 -13.57 0.77 16.84
CA LEU A 135 -13.22 1.26 18.19
C LEU A 135 -14.37 1.97 18.93
N PRO A 136 -15.24 2.77 18.27
CA PRO A 136 -16.38 3.39 18.95
C PRO A 136 -17.40 2.38 19.50
N LEU A 137 -17.43 1.14 18.99
CA LEU A 137 -18.26 0.08 19.56
C LEU A 137 -17.79 -0.35 20.94
N PHE A 138 -16.48 -0.27 21.21
CA PHE A 138 -15.89 -0.68 22.47
C PHE A 138 -15.98 0.39 23.57
N GLY A 139 -16.35 1.63 23.23
CA GLY A 139 -16.37 2.76 24.17
C GLY A 139 -17.72 3.11 24.80
N ASN A 140 -18.83 2.57 24.26
CA ASN A 140 -20.20 3.07 24.54
C ASN A 140 -21.10 2.03 25.22
N GLY A 141 -20.54 1.09 25.98
CA GLY A 141 -21.32 0.16 26.80
C GLY A 141 -21.98 0.89 27.96
N SER A 142 -23.17 1.44 27.74
CA SER A 142 -23.90 2.21 28.76
C SER A 142 -24.60 1.34 29.82
N ASP A 143 -24.48 0.01 29.73
CA ASP A 143 -25.26 -0.93 30.56
C ASP A 143 -24.57 -2.30 30.78
N SER A 144 -23.26 -2.39 30.52
CA SER A 144 -22.49 -3.66 30.60
C SER A 144 -21.74 -3.79 31.92
N ASP A 145 -21.65 -5.02 32.45
CA ASP A 145 -20.85 -5.40 33.62
C ASP A 145 -19.49 -4.69 33.64
N GLN A 146 -19.04 -4.27 34.83
CA GLN A 146 -17.80 -3.51 35.01
C GLN A 146 -16.57 -4.21 34.39
N ASP A 147 -16.54 -5.55 34.43
CA ASP A 147 -15.50 -6.37 33.81
C ASP A 147 -15.49 -6.27 32.27
N MET A 148 -16.66 -6.16 31.64
CA MET A 148 -16.76 -5.94 30.19
C MET A 148 -16.27 -4.56 29.78
N VAL A 149 -16.53 -3.52 30.57
CA VAL A 149 -16.06 -2.16 30.28
C VAL A 149 -14.53 -2.09 30.33
N VAL A 150 -13.91 -2.74 31.32
CA VAL A 150 -12.44 -2.81 31.42
C VAL A 150 -11.84 -3.60 30.25
N LEU A 151 -12.40 -4.77 29.93
CA LEU A 151 -11.92 -5.61 28.83
C LEU A 151 -12.03 -4.92 27.47
N LEU A 152 -13.14 -4.23 27.20
CA LEU A 152 -13.33 -3.44 25.97
C LEU A 152 -12.38 -2.24 25.90
N GLY A 153 -12.11 -1.59 27.03
CA GLY A 153 -11.10 -0.54 27.16
C GLY A 153 -9.69 -1.01 26.81
N ASP A 154 -9.29 -2.16 27.35
CA ASP A 154 -7.99 -2.79 27.08
C ASP A 154 -7.86 -3.23 25.61
N MET A 155 -8.92 -3.81 25.03
CA MET A 155 -8.94 -4.13 23.60
C MET A 155 -8.76 -2.89 22.72
N ARG A 156 -9.46 -1.80 23.04
CA ARG A 156 -9.31 -0.52 22.32
C ARG A 156 -7.87 -0.02 22.37
N GLN A 157 -7.26 -0.05 23.56
CA GLN A 157 -5.88 0.40 23.77
C GLN A 157 -4.88 -0.51 23.03
N GLY A 158 -5.07 -1.83 23.06
CA GLY A 158 -4.24 -2.81 22.36
C GLY A 158 -4.28 -2.65 20.83
N VAL A 159 -5.44 -2.35 20.27
CA VAL A 159 -5.59 -2.06 18.83
C VAL A 159 -4.85 -0.76 18.47
N LEU A 160 -5.04 0.31 19.24
CA LEU A 160 -4.36 1.59 18.99
C LEU A 160 -2.83 1.48 19.10
N LEU A 161 -2.32 0.73 20.07
CA LEU A 161 -0.88 0.51 20.25
C LEU A 161 -0.28 -0.26 19.05
N THR A 162 -0.92 -1.37 18.67
CA THR A 162 -0.48 -2.19 17.53
C THR A 162 -0.48 -1.38 16.23
N LEU A 163 -1.52 -0.57 16.01
CA LEU A 163 -1.63 0.30 14.83
C LEU A 163 -0.54 1.36 14.79
N SER A 164 -0.26 1.98 15.92
CA SER A 164 0.79 3.00 16.04
C SER A 164 2.15 2.41 15.64
N ILE A 165 2.47 1.22 16.15
CA ILE A 165 3.70 0.49 15.80
C ILE A 165 3.72 0.12 14.30
N ALA A 166 2.60 -0.37 13.76
CA ALA A 166 2.51 -0.75 12.35
C ALA A 166 2.70 0.46 11.41
N PHE A 167 2.12 1.61 11.75
CA PHE A 167 2.31 2.86 11.00
C PHE A 167 3.75 3.37 11.08
N LEU A 168 4.37 3.32 12.27
CA LEU A 168 5.78 3.70 12.44
C LEU A 168 6.70 2.81 11.61
N LEU A 169 6.54 1.49 11.70
CA LEU A 169 7.35 0.54 10.93
C LEU A 169 7.18 0.74 9.42
N THR A 170 5.94 0.99 8.99
CA THR A 170 5.62 1.30 7.60
C THR A 170 6.26 2.59 7.14
N ALA A 171 6.21 3.65 7.96
CA ALA A 171 6.82 4.94 7.64
C ALA A 171 8.35 4.80 7.48
N VAL A 172 9.01 4.10 8.40
CA VAL A 172 10.46 3.83 8.33
C VAL A 172 10.82 3.00 7.09
N SER A 173 10.09 1.91 6.84
CA SER A 173 10.34 1.03 5.68
C SER A 173 10.13 1.75 4.35
N SER A 174 9.07 2.55 4.24
CA SER A 174 8.78 3.35 3.05
C SER A 174 9.82 4.46 2.85
N GLY A 175 10.27 5.11 3.93
CA GLY A 175 11.34 6.11 3.90
C GLY A 175 12.66 5.52 3.39
N LEU A 176 13.04 4.34 3.90
CA LEU A 176 14.25 3.64 3.46
C LEU A 176 14.20 3.27 1.97
N ASN A 177 13.05 2.77 1.50
CA ASN A 177 12.84 2.47 0.08
C ASN A 177 12.93 3.73 -0.81
N GLN A 178 12.43 4.88 -0.32
CA GLN A 178 12.55 6.13 -1.06
C GLN A 178 14.00 6.64 -1.08
N ALA A 179 14.73 6.55 0.03
CA ALA A 179 16.15 6.92 0.09
C ALA A 179 17.00 6.09 -0.89
N ALA A 180 16.79 4.77 -0.93
CA ALA A 180 17.48 3.88 -1.87
C ALA A 180 17.19 4.26 -3.33
N LYS A 181 15.90 4.47 -3.68
CA LYS A 181 15.51 4.90 -5.03
C LYS A 181 16.09 6.26 -5.45
N ILE A 182 16.27 7.16 -4.48
CA ILE A 182 16.91 8.46 -4.74
C ILE A 182 18.36 8.22 -5.11
N LEU A 183 19.09 7.45 -4.28
CA LEU A 183 20.50 7.14 -4.48
C LEU A 183 20.74 6.49 -5.85
N ASP A 184 19.91 5.52 -6.22
CA ASP A 184 19.98 4.82 -7.52
C ASP A 184 19.75 5.75 -8.73
N ARG A 185 18.96 6.83 -8.56
CA ARG A 185 18.58 7.76 -9.66
C ARG A 185 19.44 9.02 -9.75
N ILE A 186 20.41 9.23 -8.86
CA ILE A 186 21.28 10.43 -8.91
C ILE A 186 22.05 10.50 -10.23
N GLY A 187 22.55 9.37 -10.74
CA GLY A 187 23.27 9.30 -12.01
C GLY A 187 22.40 9.68 -13.22
N ASP A 188 21.18 9.15 -13.29
CA ASP A 188 20.24 9.43 -14.38
C ASP A 188 19.70 10.88 -14.35
N ALA A 189 19.57 11.47 -13.15
CA ALA A 189 19.13 12.84 -13.01
C ALA A 189 20.17 13.84 -13.55
N ARG A 190 21.46 13.50 -13.49
CA ARG A 190 22.57 14.32 -14.01
C ARG A 190 22.59 14.33 -15.54
N THR A 191 22.40 13.20 -16.20
CA THR A 191 22.38 13.15 -17.67
C THR A 191 21.17 13.88 -18.26
N LEU A 192 20.00 13.80 -17.60
CA LEU A 192 18.82 14.56 -18.01
C LEU A 192 18.90 16.07 -17.73
N SER A 193 19.61 16.49 -16.66
CA SER A 193 19.77 17.92 -16.37
C SER A 193 20.71 18.60 -17.38
N VAL A 194 21.75 17.89 -17.83
CA VAL A 194 22.63 18.33 -18.92
C VAL A 194 21.89 18.37 -20.26
N ALA A 195 20.90 17.52 -20.47
CA ALA A 195 20.05 17.52 -21.66
C ALA A 195 18.98 18.63 -21.71
N GLY A 196 18.93 19.53 -20.71
CA GLY A 196 18.08 20.73 -20.75
C GLY A 196 16.61 20.53 -20.35
N ALA A 197 16.24 19.42 -19.72
CA ALA A 197 14.86 19.17 -19.31
C ALA A 197 14.39 20.20 -18.24
N PRO A 198 13.20 20.82 -18.38
CA PRO A 198 12.71 21.80 -17.43
C PRO A 198 12.46 21.16 -16.06
N ARG A 199 13.06 21.72 -15.00
CA ARG A 199 13.01 21.17 -13.62
C ARG A 199 11.59 20.95 -13.10
N GLY A 200 10.65 21.82 -13.50
CA GLY A 200 9.23 21.70 -13.14
C GLY A 200 8.53 20.48 -13.72
N LEU A 201 8.94 20.00 -14.90
CA LEU A 201 8.39 18.79 -15.50
C LEU A 201 8.85 17.54 -14.74
N LEU A 202 10.13 17.49 -14.37
CA LEU A 202 10.72 16.36 -13.64
C LEU A 202 10.11 16.21 -12.24
N THR A 203 9.90 17.32 -11.53
CA THR A 203 9.23 17.30 -10.22
C THR A 203 7.76 16.88 -10.34
N ALA A 204 7.05 17.34 -11.37
CA ALA A 204 5.66 16.93 -11.63
C ALA A 204 5.54 15.43 -11.95
N ILE A 205 6.43 14.89 -12.78
CA ILE A 205 6.50 13.45 -13.08
C ILE A 205 6.71 12.66 -11.79
N ARG A 206 7.70 13.07 -10.98
CA ARG A 206 8.04 12.37 -9.74
C ARG A 206 6.91 12.39 -8.72
N ARG A 207 6.24 13.53 -8.53
CA ARG A 207 5.07 13.62 -7.63
C ARG A 207 3.98 12.64 -8.06
N ARG A 208 3.68 12.54 -9.36
CA ARG A 208 2.67 11.61 -9.89
C ARG A 208 3.09 10.15 -9.77
N GLU A 209 4.38 9.84 -10.00
CA GLU A 209 4.96 8.50 -9.81
C GLU A 209 4.83 7.99 -8.36
N VAL A 210 4.79 8.89 -7.37
CA VAL A 210 4.66 8.55 -5.95
C VAL A 210 3.20 8.57 -5.50
N LEU A 211 2.44 9.61 -5.84
CA LEU A 211 1.06 9.78 -5.38
C LEU A 211 0.14 8.67 -5.86
N VAL A 212 0.26 8.25 -7.12
CA VAL A 212 -0.64 7.26 -7.71
C VAL A 212 -0.54 5.90 -7.00
N PRO A 213 0.64 5.30 -6.83
CA PRO A 213 0.78 4.05 -6.08
C PRO A 213 0.39 4.18 -4.61
N VAL A 214 0.70 5.31 -3.98
CA VAL A 214 0.35 5.56 -2.57
C VAL A 214 -1.16 5.57 -2.37
N VAL A 215 -1.91 6.28 -3.22
CA VAL A 215 -3.38 6.31 -3.14
C VAL A 215 -3.97 4.90 -3.30
N VAL A 216 -3.48 4.12 -4.26
CA VAL A 216 -3.94 2.73 -4.46
C VAL A 216 -3.61 1.86 -3.25
N ALA A 217 -2.40 1.98 -2.72
CA ALA A 217 -1.95 1.23 -1.54
C ALA A 217 -2.69 1.65 -0.27
N THR A 218 -3.32 2.82 -0.21
CA THR A 218 -4.10 3.23 0.96
C THR A 218 -5.58 2.95 0.83
N VAL A 219 -6.19 3.39 -0.26
CA VAL A 219 -7.65 3.33 -0.43
C VAL A 219 -8.12 1.89 -0.60
N MET A 220 -7.46 1.09 -1.44
CA MET A 220 -7.94 -0.27 -1.72
C MET A 220 -7.92 -1.18 -0.49
N PRO A 221 -6.83 -1.26 0.29
CA PRO A 221 -6.79 -2.13 1.47
C PRO A 221 -7.70 -1.62 2.60
N ALA A 222 -7.84 -0.29 2.74
CA ALA A 222 -8.80 0.27 3.69
C ALA A 222 -10.25 -0.12 3.36
N LEU A 223 -10.62 -0.07 2.07
CA LEU A 223 -11.93 -0.55 1.60
C LEU A 223 -12.10 -2.06 1.79
N ALA A 224 -11.06 -2.85 1.52
CA ALA A 224 -11.10 -4.30 1.74
C ALA A 224 -11.31 -4.63 3.23
N GLY A 225 -10.62 -3.94 4.13
CA GLY A 225 -10.79 -4.12 5.57
C GLY A 225 -12.15 -3.64 6.10
N LEU A 226 -12.72 -2.57 5.53
CA LEU A 226 -14.11 -2.19 5.78
C LEU A 226 -15.09 -3.27 5.31
N ALA A 227 -14.90 -3.80 4.10
CA ALA A 227 -15.75 -4.87 3.57
C ALA A 227 -15.65 -6.15 4.42
N PHE A 228 -14.49 -6.43 5.01
CA PHE A 228 -14.31 -7.52 5.95
C PHE A 228 -15.10 -7.35 7.25
N GLN A 229 -15.22 -6.11 7.74
CA GLN A 229 -15.95 -5.80 8.97
C GLN A 229 -17.47 -5.77 8.78
N PHE A 230 -17.93 -5.59 7.53
CA PHE A 230 -19.34 -5.40 7.20
C PHE A 230 -20.31 -6.44 7.81
N PRO A 231 -20.02 -7.75 7.89
CA PRO A 231 -20.93 -8.70 8.54
C PRO A 231 -21.16 -8.43 10.03
N PHE A 232 -20.18 -7.85 10.72
CA PHE A 232 -20.23 -7.56 12.16
C PHE A 232 -20.81 -6.18 12.45
N THR A 233 -20.47 -5.19 11.63
CA THR A 233 -20.77 -3.77 11.88
C THR A 233 -21.80 -3.18 10.92
N GLY A 234 -22.14 -3.87 9.84
CA GLY A 234 -22.99 -3.39 8.73
C GLY A 234 -24.32 -2.76 9.17
N PRO A 235 -25.11 -3.40 10.04
CA PRO A 235 -26.38 -2.83 10.51
C PRO A 235 -26.19 -1.58 11.38
N LEU A 236 -25.02 -1.41 12.01
CA LEU A 236 -24.72 -0.31 12.93
C LEU A 236 -24.06 0.89 12.23
N ILE A 237 -23.35 0.67 11.11
CA ILE A 237 -22.65 1.74 10.38
C ILE A 237 -23.63 2.83 9.89
N THR A 238 -24.85 2.46 9.51
CA THR A 238 -25.87 3.44 9.08
C THR A 238 -26.45 4.26 10.22
N GLN A 239 -26.33 3.78 11.47
CA GLN A 239 -26.88 4.43 12.66
C GLN A 239 -25.84 5.27 13.42
N ARG A 240 -24.54 5.02 13.19
CA ARG A 240 -23.43 5.56 13.98
C ARG A 240 -22.37 6.21 13.09
N PRO A 241 -22.46 7.54 12.81
CA PRO A 241 -21.50 8.25 11.96
C PRO A 241 -20.10 8.34 12.58
N ASP A 242 -19.98 8.15 13.89
CA ASP A 242 -18.74 8.10 14.67
C ASP A 242 -17.73 7.08 14.11
N MET A 243 -18.19 5.92 13.63
CA MET A 243 -17.31 4.88 13.06
C MET A 243 -16.54 5.37 11.83
N LEU A 244 -17.23 6.05 10.92
CA LEU A 244 -16.64 6.58 9.70
C LEU A 244 -15.69 7.75 10.01
N ILE A 245 -16.01 8.57 11.00
CA ILE A 245 -15.18 9.68 11.43
C ILE A 245 -13.87 9.17 12.05
N THR A 246 -13.93 8.19 12.96
CA THR A 246 -12.72 7.61 13.58
C THR A 246 -11.83 6.93 12.54
N LEU A 247 -12.42 6.22 11.58
CA LEU A 247 -11.69 5.64 10.46
C LEU A 247 -10.99 6.72 9.64
N LEU A 248 -11.73 7.74 9.20
CA LEU A 248 -11.19 8.77 8.34
C LEU A 248 -10.09 9.57 9.07
N ALA A 249 -10.30 9.88 10.35
CA ALA A 249 -9.30 10.56 11.18
C ALA A 249 -8.01 9.74 11.32
N THR A 250 -8.11 8.45 11.63
CA THR A 250 -6.93 7.58 11.79
C THR A 250 -6.22 7.32 10.47
N LEU A 251 -6.95 7.16 9.37
CA LEU A 251 -6.37 7.03 8.03
C LEU A 251 -5.64 8.32 7.63
N VAL A 252 -6.25 9.49 7.81
CA VAL A 252 -5.62 10.79 7.52
C VAL A 252 -4.40 11.02 8.40
N ALA A 253 -4.47 10.70 9.69
CA ALA A 253 -3.34 10.81 10.61
C ALA A 253 -2.19 9.88 10.22
N GLY A 254 -2.48 8.61 9.92
CA GLY A 254 -1.48 7.62 9.51
C GLY A 254 -0.84 7.94 8.16
N ILE A 255 -1.64 8.36 7.17
CA ILE A 255 -1.12 8.85 5.89
C ILE A 255 -0.25 10.08 6.12
N GLY A 256 -0.73 11.04 6.92
CA GLY A 256 0.00 12.26 7.26
C GLY A 256 1.36 11.98 7.90
N LEU A 257 1.43 11.01 8.83
CA LEU A 257 2.68 10.53 9.43
C LEU A 257 3.64 10.01 8.36
N VAL A 258 3.15 9.17 7.45
CA VAL A 258 3.99 8.61 6.37
C VAL A 258 4.49 9.74 5.46
N PHE A 259 3.63 10.67 5.06
CA PHE A 259 4.04 11.83 4.25
C PHE A 259 5.05 12.72 4.96
N ALA A 260 4.88 12.99 6.26
CA ALA A 260 5.83 13.78 7.04
C ALA A 260 7.22 13.12 7.07
N VAL A 261 7.29 11.80 7.26
CA VAL A 261 8.55 11.05 7.19
C VAL A 261 9.17 11.12 5.79
N GLN A 262 8.35 11.03 4.74
CA GLN A 262 8.83 11.15 3.36
C GLN A 262 9.37 12.55 3.04
N GLU A 263 8.73 13.59 3.55
CA GLU A 263 9.19 14.97 3.40
C GLU A 263 10.48 15.24 4.17
N CYS A 264 10.72 14.59 5.32
CA CYS A 264 12.00 14.65 6.01
C CYS A 264 13.18 14.10 5.18
N CYS A 265 12.94 13.20 4.24
CA CYS A 265 13.96 12.70 3.32
C CYS A 265 14.22 13.62 2.11
N SER A 266 13.26 14.49 1.75
CA SER A 266 13.37 15.48 0.67
C SER A 266 14.54 16.49 0.83
N PRO A 267 14.76 17.12 2.00
CA PRO A 267 15.88 18.06 2.17
C PRO A 267 17.25 17.37 2.07
N LEU A 268 17.33 16.10 2.46
CA LEU A 268 18.55 15.29 2.34
C LEU A 268 18.96 15.11 0.88
N GLN A 269 18.00 14.93 -0.02
CA GLN A 269 18.22 14.91 -1.46
C GLN A 269 18.75 16.24 -2.00
N THR A 270 18.22 17.37 -1.55
CA THR A 270 18.72 18.68 -1.99
C THR A 270 20.13 18.98 -1.51
N ARG A 271 20.54 18.43 -0.35
CA ARG A 271 21.92 18.56 0.15
C ARG A 271 22.90 17.72 -0.67
N LEU A 272 22.58 16.45 -0.93
CA LEU A 272 23.42 15.57 -1.73
C LEU A 272 23.62 16.07 -3.17
N LEU A 273 22.58 16.62 -3.80
CA LEU A 273 22.68 17.22 -5.13
C LEU A 273 23.58 18.47 -5.15
N ARG A 274 23.58 19.27 -4.07
CA ARG A 274 24.44 20.46 -3.94
C ARG A 274 25.91 20.09 -3.69
N GLU A 275 26.17 19.08 -2.85
CA GLU A 275 27.55 18.60 -2.59
C GLU A 275 28.18 18.02 -3.85
N GLN A 276 27.43 17.27 -4.65
CA GLN A 276 27.95 16.73 -5.91
C GLN A 276 28.21 17.81 -6.97
N GLN A 277 27.37 18.86 -7.05
CA GLN A 277 27.65 20.01 -7.92
C GLN A 277 28.98 20.70 -7.52
N ARG A 278 29.22 20.87 -6.22
CA ARG A 278 30.46 21.47 -5.70
C ARG A 278 31.72 20.64 -5.94
N SER A 279 31.60 19.33 -6.10
CA SER A 279 32.73 18.44 -6.38
C SER A 279 33.11 18.41 -7.87
N THR A 280 32.29 19.00 -8.74
CA THR A 280 32.49 18.95 -10.21
C THR A 280 32.91 20.32 -10.79
N ASP A 281 32.77 21.40 -10.01
CA ASP A 281 33.37 22.72 -10.28
C ASP A 281 34.77 22.79 -9.66
#